data_AF-A0A3P6G2R1-F1
#
_entry.id   AF-A0A3P6G2R1-F1
#
_cell.length_a   1.000
_cell.length_b   1.000
_cell.length_c   1.000
_cell.angle_alpha   90.00
_cell.angle_beta   90.00
_cell.angle_gamma   90.00
#
_symmetry.space_group_name_H-M   'P 1'
#
loop_
_entity.id
_entity.type
_entity.pdbx_description
1 polymer ?
#
loop_
_entity_poly.entity_id
_entity_poly.type
_entity_poly.pdbx_seq_one_letter_code
_entity_poly.pdbx_strand_id
1 'polypeptide(L)'
;MIELSIGLPLIAEASAIRSALCMAITLEITSLDVFSDNLTLIRAISGITQAKEIIGIVKDIRSISTELASVSFSHFSRSQNAEADALAKEILRLSFSL
;
A
#
# COMPACT_ATOMS: atom_id res chain seq x y z
N MET A 1 -23.89 -0.88 10.02
CA MET A 1 -22.48 -0.72 10.43
C MET A 1 -21.57 -1.43 9.42
N ILE A 2 -21.61 -1.02 8.14
CA ILE A 2 -20.95 -1.75 7.02
C ILE A 2 -19.85 -0.88 6.37
N GLU A 3 -19.90 0.44 6.53
CA GLU A 3 -18.88 1.39 6.01
C GLU A 3 -17.49 1.21 6.63
N LEU A 4 -17.38 0.73 7.89
CA LEU A 4 -16.08 0.61 8.57
C LEU A 4 -15.16 -0.44 7.93
N SER A 5 -15.73 -1.47 7.31
CA SER A 5 -14.97 -2.62 6.79
C SER A 5 -14.28 -2.35 5.46
N ILE A 6 -14.72 -1.36 4.69
CA ILE A 6 -14.16 -1.04 3.37
C ILE A 6 -12.91 -0.16 3.53
N GLY A 7 -12.94 0.78 4.48
CA GLY A 7 -11.81 1.67 4.77
C GLY A 7 -10.63 0.96 5.43
N LEU A 8 -10.86 -0.01 6.32
CA LEU A 8 -9.79 -0.69 7.09
C LEU A 8 -8.74 -1.38 6.20
N PRO A 9 -9.10 -2.25 5.23
CA PRO A 9 -8.14 -2.87 4.32
C PRO A 9 -7.43 -1.85 3.44
N LEU A 10 -8.16 -0.88 2.87
CA LEU A 10 -7.59 0.12 1.98
C LEU A 10 -6.59 1.03 2.70
N ILE A 11 -6.89 1.45 3.93
CA ILE A 11 -5.99 2.22 4.81
C ILE A 11 -4.76 1.39 5.18
N ALA A 12 -4.95 0.10 5.49
CA ALA A 12 -3.85 -0.80 5.84
C ALA A 12 -2.88 -1.00 4.67
N GLU A 13 -3.40 -1.29 3.47
CA GLU A 13 -2.59 -1.42 2.26
C GLU A 13 -1.86 -0.12 1.90
N ALA A 14 -2.56 1.02 1.95
CA ALA A 14 -1.93 2.33 1.72
C ALA A 14 -0.81 2.61 2.74
N SER A 15 -1.03 2.25 4.01
CA SER A 15 -0.03 2.41 5.07
C SER A 15 1.16 1.47 4.87
N ALA A 16 0.94 0.27 4.37
CA ALA A 16 2.00 -0.68 4.04
C ALA A 16 2.89 -0.13 2.91
N ILE A 17 2.31 0.42 1.84
CA ILE A 17 3.07 1.07 0.76
C ILE A 17 3.87 2.26 1.29
N ARG A 18 3.25 3.15 2.09
CA ARG A 18 3.96 4.29 2.69
C ARG A 18 5.17 3.82 3.52
N SER A 19 4.99 2.77 4.32
CA SER A 19 6.05 2.22 5.17
C SER A 19 7.17 1.57 4.33
N ALA A 20 6.83 0.87 3.25
CA ALA A 20 7.80 0.30 2.32
C ALA A 20 8.67 1.38 1.67
N LEU A 21 8.09 2.52 1.28
CA LEU A 21 8.84 3.65 0.74
C LEU A 21 9.80 4.26 1.77
N CYS A 22 9.35 4.50 3.00
CA CYS A 22 10.22 4.99 4.08
C CYS A 22 11.38 4.02 4.36
N MET A 23 11.10 2.71 4.34
CA MET A 23 12.11 1.69 4.53
C MET A 23 13.11 1.67 3.37
N ALA A 24 12.65 1.78 2.13
CA ALA A 24 13.52 1.86 0.96
C ALA A 24 14.50 3.03 1.05
N ILE A 25 14.02 4.22 1.44
CA ILE A 25 14.88 5.39 1.70
C ILE A 25 15.90 5.11 2.80
N THR A 26 15.46 4.53 3.92
CA THR A 26 16.34 4.20 5.05
C THR A 26 17.44 3.20 4.66
N LEU A 27 17.13 2.31 3.72
CA LEU A 27 18.06 1.30 3.20
C LEU A 27 18.85 1.80 1.98
N GLU A 28 18.76 3.09 1.63
CA GLU A 28 19.41 3.70 0.46
C GLU A 28 19.06 3.00 -0.87
N ILE A 29 17.88 2.35 -0.93
CA ILE A 29 17.32 1.79 -2.15
C ILE A 29 16.79 2.95 -2.99
N THR A 30 17.34 3.12 -4.20
CA THR A 30 17.01 4.24 -5.08
C THR A 30 15.94 3.93 -6.12
N SER A 31 15.67 2.64 -6.36
CA SER A 31 14.70 2.17 -7.35
C SER A 31 13.77 1.13 -6.74
N LEU A 32 12.46 1.33 -6.83
CA LEU A 32 11.47 0.46 -6.20
C LEU A 32 10.25 0.20 -7.11
N ASP A 33 9.93 -1.06 -7.33
CA ASP A 33 8.67 -1.45 -7.95
C ASP A 33 7.69 -1.93 -6.88
N VAL A 34 6.56 -1.24 -6.76
CA VAL A 34 5.52 -1.54 -5.76
C VAL A 34 4.32 -2.18 -6.44
N PHE A 35 3.89 -3.33 -5.92
CA PHE A 35 2.76 -4.10 -6.43
C PHE A 35 1.64 -4.19 -5.39
N SER A 36 0.39 -4.03 -5.83
CA SER A 36 -0.82 -4.25 -4.99
C SER A 36 -1.92 -4.91 -5.80
N ASP A 37 -2.69 -5.81 -5.19
CA ASP A 37 -3.90 -6.39 -5.80
C ASP A 37 -5.14 -5.48 -5.64
N ASN A 38 -4.98 -4.29 -5.05
CA ASN A 38 -6.05 -3.32 -4.87
C ASN A 38 -6.00 -2.22 -5.94
N LEU A 39 -6.79 -2.42 -7.00
CA LEU A 39 -6.85 -1.48 -8.12
C LEU A 39 -7.31 -0.08 -7.71
N THR A 40 -8.15 0.05 -6.68
CA THR A 40 -8.60 1.35 -6.17
C THR A 40 -7.44 2.13 -5.56
N LEU A 41 -6.58 1.45 -4.79
CA LEU A 41 -5.37 2.05 -4.23
C LEU A 41 -4.41 2.51 -5.32
N ILE A 42 -4.12 1.64 -6.30
CA ILE A 42 -3.23 1.98 -7.43
C ILE A 42 -3.78 3.18 -8.19
N ARG A 43 -5.07 3.20 -8.53
CA ARG A 43 -5.70 4.35 -9.19
C ARG A 43 -5.68 5.62 -8.34
N ALA A 44 -5.80 5.48 -7.02
CA ALA A 44 -5.71 6.62 -6.10
C ALA A 44 -4.29 7.21 -6.08
N ILE A 45 -3.25 6.37 -6.03
CA ILE A 45 -1.85 6.78 -6.09
C ILE A 45 -1.54 7.45 -7.44
N SER A 46 -2.04 6.90 -8.55
CA SER A 46 -1.85 7.46 -9.90
C SER A 46 -2.71 8.69 -10.19
N GLY A 47 -3.61 9.09 -9.28
CA GLY A 47 -4.42 10.31 -9.42
C GLY A 47 -5.64 10.15 -10.32
N ILE A 48 -5.95 8.92 -10.71
CA ILE A 48 -7.09 8.56 -11.56
C ILE A 48 -8.39 8.62 -10.75
N THR A 49 -8.35 8.21 -9.48
CA THR A 49 -9.51 8.21 -8.58
C THR A 49 -9.19 8.92 -7.27
N GLN A 50 -10.20 9.55 -6.66
CA GLN A 50 -10.06 10.07 -5.29
C GLN A 50 -10.62 9.06 -4.29
N ALA A 51 -9.83 8.71 -3.28
CA ALA A 51 -10.24 7.90 -2.15
C ALA A 51 -10.07 8.73 -0.86
N LYS A 52 -11.16 9.34 -0.40
CA LYS A 52 -11.14 10.31 0.71
C LYS A 52 -10.55 9.74 2.00
N GLU A 53 -10.79 8.46 2.25
CA GLU A 53 -10.31 7.75 3.45
C GLU A 53 -8.77 7.67 3.54
N ILE A 54 -8.09 7.64 2.39
CA ILE A 54 -6.62 7.50 2.31
C ILE A 54 -5.95 8.73 1.70
N ILE A 55 -6.67 9.85 1.51
CA ILE A 55 -6.15 11.00 0.77
C ILE A 55 -4.86 11.57 1.38
N GLY A 56 -4.76 11.59 2.72
CA GLY A 56 -3.55 11.98 3.43
C GLY A 56 -2.39 11.01 3.16
N ILE A 57 -2.65 9.70 3.27
CA ILE A 57 -1.64 8.66 3.04
C ILE A 57 -1.16 8.67 1.59
N VAL A 58 -2.06 8.85 0.62
CA VAL A 58 -1.71 8.98 -0.80
C VAL A 58 -0.85 10.21 -1.07
N LYS A 59 -1.13 11.33 -0.40
CA LYS A 59 -0.28 12.53 -0.47
C LYS A 59 1.12 12.21 0.04
N ASP A 60 1.24 11.52 1.17
CA ASP A 60 2.54 11.13 1.73
C ASP A 60 3.28 10.16 0.80
N ILE A 61 2.60 9.12 0.27
CA ILE A 61 3.17 8.17 -0.70
C ILE A 61 3.81 8.93 -1.87
N ARG A 62 3.08 9.86 -2.48
CA ARG A 62 3.58 10.65 -3.61
C ARG A 62 4.76 11.54 -3.21
N SER A 63 4.70 12.15 -2.02
CA SER A 63 5.78 13.02 -1.54
C SER A 63 7.05 12.23 -1.22
N ILE A 64 6.93 11.03 -0.66
CA ILE A 64 8.09 10.19 -0.34
C ILE A 64 8.67 9.59 -1.63
N SER A 65 7.81 9.29 -2.60
CA SER A 65 8.20 8.77 -3.91
C SER A 65 9.17 9.68 -4.67
N THR A 66 9.14 11.00 -4.43
CA THR A 66 10.06 11.94 -5.11
C THR A 66 11.50 11.84 -4.62
N GLU A 67 11.74 11.20 -3.48
CA GLU A 67 13.09 10.97 -2.95
C GLU A 67 13.77 9.74 -3.60
N LEU A 68 13.00 8.91 -4.32
CA LEU A 68 13.52 7.78 -5.08
C LEU A 68 13.90 8.21 -6.49
N ALA A 69 15.01 7.68 -7.01
CA ALA A 69 15.40 7.91 -8.40
C ALA A 69 14.42 7.28 -9.39
N SER A 70 13.81 6.15 -9.01
CA SER A 70 12.77 5.49 -9.78
C SER A 70 11.77 4.80 -8.85
N VAL A 71 10.49 4.97 -9.14
CA VAL A 71 9.44 4.21 -8.45
C VAL A 71 8.26 3.96 -9.37
N SER A 72 7.72 2.74 -9.31
CA SER A 72 6.53 2.36 -10.06
C SER A 72 5.47 1.76 -9.14
N PHE A 73 4.20 1.94 -9.51
CA PHE A 73 3.05 1.39 -8.79
C PHE A 73 2.18 0.61 -9.78
N SER A 74 2.09 -0.70 -9.60
CA SER A 74 1.41 -1.59 -10.53
C SER A 74 0.38 -2.47 -9.83
N HIS A 75 -0.74 -2.69 -10.52
CA HIS A 75 -1.75 -3.63 -10.06
C HIS A 75 -1.39 -5.06 -10.52
N PHE A 76 -1.38 -6.02 -9.59
CA PHE A 76 -1.20 -7.45 -9.90
C PHE A 76 -2.49 -8.24 -9.68
N SER A 77 -2.67 -9.31 -10.46
CA SER A 77 -3.78 -10.22 -10.20
C SER A 77 -3.56 -10.91 -8.85
N ARG A 78 -4.63 -11.13 -8.08
CA ARG A 78 -4.53 -11.64 -6.70
C ARG A 78 -3.80 -12.99 -6.60
N SER A 79 -3.85 -13.82 -7.64
CA SER A 79 -3.10 -15.09 -7.71
C SER A 79 -1.58 -14.90 -7.73
N GLN A 80 -1.09 -13.74 -8.17
CA GLN A 80 0.33 -13.39 -8.18
C GLN A 80 0.76 -12.68 -6.88
N ASN A 81 -0.18 -12.31 -6.01
CA ASN A 81 0.07 -11.65 -4.72
C ASN A 81 -0.19 -12.57 -3.52
N ALA A 82 -0.19 -13.89 -3.73
CA ALA A 82 -0.60 -14.87 -2.72
C ALA A 82 0.31 -14.86 -1.47
N GLU A 83 1.61 -14.67 -1.65
CA GLU A 83 2.58 -14.60 -0.54
C GLU A 83 2.33 -13.39 0.36
N ALA A 84 2.13 -12.21 -0.23
CA ALA A 84 1.85 -11.00 0.55
C ALA A 84 0.51 -11.09 1.30
N ASP A 85 -0.52 -11.65 0.66
CA ASP A 85 -1.82 -11.91 1.29
C ASP A 85 -1.71 -12.93 2.44
N ALA A 86 -0.89 -13.99 2.27
CA ALA A 86 -0.63 -14.97 3.31
C ALA A 86 0.08 -14.33 4.53
N LEU A 87 1.12 -13.53 4.30
CA LEU A 87 1.84 -12.81 5.35
C LEU A 87 0.92 -11.83 6.11
N ALA A 88 0.09 -11.08 5.39
CA ALA A 88 -0.87 -10.17 6.00
C ALA A 88 -1.87 -10.91 6.91
N LYS A 89 -2.40 -12.06 6.44
CA LYS A 89 -3.30 -12.92 7.23
C LYS A 89 -2.63 -13.50 8.46
N GLU A 90 -1.37 -13.89 8.34
CA GLU A 90 -0.60 -14.41 9.47
C GLU A 90 -0.41 -13.35 10.56
N ILE A 91 0.01 -12.13 10.20
CA ILE A 91 0.16 -11.02 11.15
C ILE A 91 -1.18 -10.66 11.80
N LEU A 92 -2.26 -10.67 11.02
CA LEU A 92 -3.59 -10.41 11.55
C LEU A 92 -4.00 -11.46 12.59
N ARG A 93 -3.76 -12.74 12.31
CA ARG A 93 -4.02 -13.85 13.25
C ARG A 93 -3.20 -13.71 14.54
N LEU A 94 -1.92 -13.34 14.42
CA LEU A 94 -1.04 -13.13 15.57
C LEU A 94 -1.52 -11.94 16.43
N SER A 95 -1.97 -10.86 15.80
CA SER A 95 -2.49 -9.67 16.49
C SER A 95 -3.76 -9.93 17.31
N PHE A 96 -4.55 -10.95 16.96
CA PHE A 96 -5.75 -11.36 17.72
C PHE A 96 -5.49 -12.48 18.74
N SER A 97 -4.27 -13.00 18.80
CA SER A 97 -3.88 -14.07 19.75
C SER A 97 -3.12 -13.54 20.97
N LEU A 98 -2.89 -12.23 21.04
CA LEU A 98 -2.35 -11.48 22.17
C LEU A 98 -3.48 -10.73 22.88
#